data_AF-W9T9L9-F1
#
_entry.id   AF-W9T9L9-F1
#
_cell.length_a   1.000
_cell.length_b   1.000
_cell.length_c   1.000
_cell.angle_alpha   90.00
_cell.angle_beta   90.00
_cell.angle_gamma   90.00
#
_symmetry.space_group_name_H-M   'P 1'
#
loop_
_entity.id
_entity.type
_entity.pdbx_description
1 polymer ?
#
loop_
_entity_poly.entity_id
_entity_poly.type
_entity_poly.pdbx_seq_one_letter_code
_entity_poly.pdbx_strand_id
1 'polypeptide(L)'
;MSKKAVFSLTALSLALGSAPVFAQSETAEGFIEGSTLSLINRNFYFNRDFRDGESAAGNGYSEEWAHGLMAFFESGYTQGSVGIGFDAFAMLGLKLDSGSGRSGVGGSIDLLPHDSAGDPEDDFTRVGAR
;
A
#
# COMPACT_ATOMS: atom_id res chain seq x y z
N MET A 1 51.04 23.22 -23.43
CA MET A 1 49.89 22.28 -23.28
C MET A 1 49.38 22.40 -21.85
N SER A 2 48.14 22.85 -21.69
CA SER A 2 47.54 23.32 -20.44
C SER A 2 47.22 22.17 -19.47
N LYS A 3 47.63 22.29 -18.20
CA LYS A 3 47.15 21.44 -17.10
C LYS A 3 45.97 22.14 -16.44
N LYS A 4 44.77 21.56 -16.54
CA LYS A 4 43.57 22.08 -15.86
C LYS A 4 43.71 21.86 -14.36
N ALA A 5 43.58 22.93 -13.58
CA ALA A 5 43.47 22.85 -12.13
C ALA A 5 42.09 22.29 -11.76
N VAL A 6 42.06 21.20 -11.02
CA VAL A 6 40.84 20.61 -10.43
C VAL A 6 40.59 21.36 -9.12
N PHE A 7 39.50 22.12 -9.05
CA PHE A 7 39.08 22.80 -7.82
C PHE A 7 38.31 21.83 -6.92
N SER A 8 38.89 21.51 -5.77
CA SER A 8 38.28 20.68 -4.73
C SER A 8 37.12 21.43 -4.06
N LEU A 9 35.94 20.83 -4.08
CA LEU A 9 34.67 21.38 -3.59
C LEU A 9 34.53 21.23 -2.05
N THR A 10 35.53 21.66 -1.30
CA THR A 10 35.58 21.43 0.16
C THR A 10 35.91 22.70 0.93
N ALA A 11 35.16 23.77 0.68
CA ALA A 11 35.15 24.95 1.54
C ALA A 11 33.99 25.88 1.15
N LEU A 12 32.77 25.57 1.60
CA LEU A 12 31.79 26.63 1.82
C LEU A 12 31.26 26.50 3.26
N SER A 13 32.08 27.06 4.13
CA SER A 13 31.89 27.29 5.55
C SER A 13 30.60 28.07 5.84
N LEU A 14 29.83 27.52 6.78
CA LEU A 14 29.39 28.14 8.04
C LEU A 14 29.25 29.69 8.07
N ALA A 15 28.09 30.09 8.60
CA ALA A 15 27.69 31.43 9.05
C ALA A 15 26.94 32.31 8.03
N LEU A 16 25.63 32.03 7.92
CA LEU A 16 24.64 33.07 7.67
C LEU A 16 23.54 32.97 8.72
N GLY A 17 23.60 33.90 9.67
CA GLY A 17 22.44 34.56 10.26
C GLY A 17 21.51 33.71 11.11
N SER A 18 21.61 33.88 12.42
CA SER A 18 20.48 33.79 13.34
C SER A 18 19.38 34.79 12.94
N ALA A 19 18.59 34.46 11.92
CA ALA A 19 17.22 34.93 11.87
C ALA A 19 16.44 34.08 12.89
N PRO A 20 15.53 34.64 13.70
CA PRO A 20 14.48 33.80 14.25
C PRO A 20 13.80 33.19 13.02
N VAL A 21 14.04 31.89 12.81
CA VAL A 21 13.07 31.09 12.08
C VAL A 21 11.84 31.26 12.95
N PHE A 22 10.96 32.20 12.57
CA PHE A 22 9.57 32.07 12.92
C PHE A 22 9.24 30.68 12.41
N ALA A 23 9.23 29.72 13.34
CA ALA A 23 8.56 28.46 13.13
C ALA A 23 7.17 28.94 12.73
N GLN A 24 6.91 28.88 11.43
CA GLN A 24 5.58 29.01 10.90
C GLN A 24 4.85 27.93 11.67
N SER A 25 4.09 28.33 12.70
CA SER A 25 3.12 27.45 13.29
C SER A 25 2.09 27.31 12.17
N GLU A 26 2.36 26.43 11.21
CA GLU A 26 1.31 25.52 10.83
C GLU A 26 0.81 24.98 12.16
N THR A 27 -0.33 25.51 12.58
CA THR A 27 -1.12 24.92 13.64
C THR A 27 -1.27 23.47 13.23
N ALA A 28 -0.45 22.59 13.79
CA ALA A 28 -0.56 21.16 13.53
C ALA A 28 -2.02 20.83 13.81
N GLU A 29 -2.72 20.40 12.75
CA GLU A 29 -4.12 20.04 12.90
C GLU A 29 -4.20 19.02 14.03
N GLY A 30 -5.09 19.28 14.99
CA GLY A 30 -5.17 18.50 16.23
C GLY A 30 -5.45 17.03 15.93
N PHE A 31 -5.45 16.20 16.97
CA PHE A 31 -5.61 14.76 16.81
C PHE A 31 -6.83 14.36 15.95
N ILE A 32 -7.93 15.11 16.07
CA ILE A 32 -9.15 14.87 15.28
C ILE A 32 -9.12 15.64 13.97
N GLU A 33 -8.73 16.91 14.00
CA GLU A 33 -8.73 17.78 12.83
C GLU A 33 -7.79 17.26 11.74
N GLY A 34 -6.62 16.76 12.14
CA GLY A 34 -5.64 16.15 11.24
C GLY A 34 -5.92 14.69 10.87
N SER A 35 -7.08 14.14 11.26
CA SER A 35 -7.41 12.75 10.92
C SER A 35 -7.85 12.62 9.47
N THR A 36 -7.47 11.52 8.82
CA THR A 36 -7.90 11.18 7.46
C THR A 36 -8.51 9.79 7.41
N LEU A 37 -9.51 9.64 6.54
CA LEU A 37 -10.12 8.35 6.20
C LEU A 37 -10.09 8.17 4.68
N SER A 38 -9.37 7.16 4.23
CA SER A 38 -9.32 6.76 2.82
C SER A 38 -10.12 5.48 2.62
N LEU A 39 -11.04 5.50 1.65
CA LEU A 39 -11.82 4.33 1.25
C LEU A 39 -11.48 3.96 -0.20
N ILE A 40 -11.08 2.70 -0.41
CA ILE A 40 -10.90 2.12 -1.73
C ILE A 40 -11.98 1.07 -1.94
N ASN A 41 -12.86 1.33 -2.91
CA ASN A 41 -13.77 0.35 -3.46
C ASN A 41 -13.22 -0.13 -4.81
N ARG A 42 -12.92 -1.42 -4.92
CA ARG A 42 -12.25 -2.01 -6.09
C ARG A 42 -13.04 -3.23 -6.57
N ASN A 43 -13.62 -3.14 -7.75
CA ASN A 43 -14.01 -4.34 -8.51
C ASN A 43 -12.86 -4.70 -9.44
N PHE A 44 -12.40 -5.96 -9.41
CA PHE A 44 -11.23 -6.38 -10.18
C PHE A 44 -11.44 -7.76 -10.79
N TYR A 45 -11.43 -7.80 -12.11
CA TYR A 45 -11.45 -9.02 -12.90
C TYR A 45 -10.06 -9.25 -13.50
N PHE A 46 -9.55 -10.46 -13.34
CA PHE A 46 -8.28 -10.87 -13.93
C PHE A 46 -8.47 -12.17 -14.69
N ASN A 47 -7.99 -12.21 -15.93
CA ASN A 47 -7.93 -13.41 -16.75
C ASN A 47 -6.58 -13.47 -17.46
N ARG A 48 -5.94 -14.64 -17.41
CA ARG A 48 -4.70 -14.93 -18.10
C ARG A 48 -4.83 -16.26 -18.83
N ASP A 49 -4.60 -16.19 -20.14
CA ASP A 49 -4.51 -17.35 -21.02
C ASP A 49 -3.04 -17.78 -21.19
N PHE A 50 -2.76 -19.06 -20.96
CA PHE A 50 -1.45 -19.70 -21.13
C PHE A 50 -1.44 -20.51 -22.42
N ARG A 51 -0.84 -19.93 -23.46
CA ARG A 51 -0.84 -20.52 -24.82
C ARG A 51 -0.12 -21.85 -24.92
N ASP A 52 0.77 -22.14 -23.98
CA ASP A 52 1.56 -23.36 -23.89
C ASP A 52 1.12 -24.26 -22.71
N GLY A 53 0.00 -23.91 -22.03
CA GLY A 53 -0.71 -24.79 -21.09
C GLY A 53 -0.26 -24.74 -19.62
N GLU A 54 0.61 -23.82 -19.22
CA GLU A 54 1.28 -23.83 -17.89
C GLU A 54 0.45 -23.31 -16.70
N SER A 55 -0.89 -23.36 -16.77
CA SER A 55 -1.76 -22.94 -15.67
C SER A 55 -1.66 -23.88 -14.46
N ALA A 56 -1.80 -23.34 -13.24
CA ALA A 56 -1.84 -24.14 -12.01
C ALA A 56 -2.96 -25.23 -12.00
N ALA A 57 -4.08 -24.95 -12.69
CA ALA A 57 -5.20 -25.87 -12.82
C ALA A 57 -5.09 -26.85 -14.02
N GLY A 58 -4.04 -26.74 -14.83
CA GLY A 58 -3.81 -27.61 -16.00
C GLY A 58 -4.81 -27.46 -17.16
N ASN A 59 -5.64 -26.41 -17.16
CA ASN A 59 -6.64 -26.15 -18.20
C ASN A 59 -6.24 -25.04 -19.19
N GLY A 60 -5.02 -24.51 -19.08
CA GLY A 60 -4.45 -23.52 -19.99
C GLY A 60 -4.85 -22.07 -19.70
N TYR A 61 -5.58 -21.78 -18.63
CA TYR A 61 -5.86 -20.40 -18.24
C TYR A 61 -5.95 -20.24 -16.72
N SER A 62 -6.00 -19.00 -16.26
CA SER A 62 -6.38 -18.67 -14.89
C SER A 62 -7.30 -17.46 -14.89
N GLU A 63 -8.30 -17.46 -14.02
CA GLU A 63 -9.33 -16.44 -13.97
C GLU A 63 -9.83 -16.24 -12.54
N GLU A 64 -9.95 -14.98 -12.12
CA GLU A 64 -10.52 -14.60 -10.83
C GLU A 64 -11.22 -13.24 -10.93
N TRP A 65 -12.41 -13.14 -10.35
CA TRP A 65 -13.18 -11.92 -10.19
C TRP A 65 -13.49 -11.69 -8.72
N ALA A 66 -13.06 -10.54 -8.19
CA ALA A 66 -13.27 -10.19 -6.81
C ALA A 66 -13.71 -8.73 -6.64
N HIS A 67 -14.38 -8.46 -5.53
CA HIS A 67 -14.70 -7.12 -5.05
C HIS A 67 -13.99 -6.87 -3.72
N GLY A 68 -13.16 -5.83 -3.68
CA GLY A 68 -12.43 -5.40 -2.49
C GLY A 68 -12.96 -4.07 -1.94
N LEU A 69 -13.14 -4.00 -0.63
CA LEU A 69 -13.39 -2.78 0.13
C LEU A 69 -12.29 -2.61 1.17
N MET A 70 -11.55 -1.51 1.09
CA MET A 70 -10.44 -1.23 2.01
C MET A 70 -10.62 0.16 2.63
N ALA A 71 -10.57 0.24 3.94
CA ALA A 71 -10.61 1.47 4.71
C ALA A 71 -9.27 1.64 5.43
N PHE A 72 -8.69 2.83 5.33
CA PHE A 72 -7.47 3.24 6.01
C PHE A 72 -7.77 4.51 6.78
N PHE A 73 -7.57 4.48 8.09
CA PHE A 73 -7.74 5.61 8.98
C PHE A 73 -6.38 5.98 9.56
N GLU A 74 -6.04 7.25 9.50
CA GLU A 74 -4.82 7.80 10.10
C GLU A 74 -5.27 8.95 10.99
N SER A 75 -4.96 8.88 12.30
CA SER A 75 -5.28 10.00 13.19
C SER A 75 -4.34 11.17 12.94
N GLY A 76 -4.78 12.38 13.30
CA GLY A 76 -3.86 13.48 13.53
C GLY A 76 -2.96 13.19 14.74
N TYR A 77 -2.08 14.13 15.07
CA TYR A 77 -1.24 14.03 16.27
C TYR A 77 -1.79 14.88 17.41
N THR A 78 -1.66 14.41 18.66
CA THR A 78 -1.96 15.23 19.83
C THR A 78 -1.08 16.49 19.87
N GLN A 79 -1.66 17.63 20.25
CA GLN A 79 -0.91 18.87 20.38
C GLN A 79 0.00 18.85 21.61
N GLY A 80 1.21 19.39 21.46
CA GLY A 80 2.22 19.45 22.52
C GLY A 80 3.62 19.25 21.96
N SER A 81 4.62 19.20 22.84
CA SER A 81 6.02 18.99 22.43
C SER A 81 6.29 17.60 21.84
N VAL A 82 5.42 16.63 22.14
CA VAL A 82 5.45 15.28 21.56
C VAL A 82 4.02 14.96 21.09
N GLY A 83 3.88 14.64 19.81
CA GLY A 83 2.63 14.22 19.21
C GLY A 83 2.49 12.70 19.25
N ILE A 84 1.32 12.21 19.64
CA ILE A 84 0.94 10.80 19.57
C ILE A 84 -0.22 10.68 18.58
N GLY A 85 -0.10 9.71 17.68
CA GLY A 85 -1.11 9.34 16.68
C GLY A 85 -1.24 7.83 16.60
N PHE A 86 -2.26 7.35 15.88
CA PHE A 86 -2.41 5.94 15.55
C PHE A 86 -2.97 5.78 14.13
N ASP A 87 -2.61 4.67 13.50
CA ASP A 87 -3.15 4.26 12.23
C ASP A 87 -4.00 3.00 12.42
N ALA A 88 -5.06 2.85 11.63
CA ALA A 88 -5.87 1.65 11.57
C ALA A 88 -6.26 1.32 10.13
N PHE A 89 -6.46 0.05 9.84
CA PHE A 89 -6.98 -0.39 8.55
C PHE A 89 -7.97 -1.55 8.69
N ALA A 90 -8.88 -1.63 7.73
CA ALA A 90 -9.81 -2.73 7.54
C ALA A 90 -9.92 -3.07 6.05
N MET A 91 -9.92 -4.35 5.72
CA MET A 91 -10.02 -4.87 4.37
C MET A 91 -11.05 -5.99 4.34
N LEU A 92 -11.90 -5.97 3.32
CA LEU A 92 -12.85 -7.02 2.98
C LEU A 92 -12.65 -7.35 1.50
N GLY A 93 -12.49 -8.63 1.18
CA GLY A 93 -12.54 -9.16 -0.18
C GLY A 93 -13.70 -10.13 -0.31
N LEU A 94 -14.44 -10.04 -1.41
CA LEU A 94 -15.54 -10.92 -1.75
C LEU A 94 -15.24 -11.57 -3.10
N LYS A 95 -15.32 -12.90 -3.17
CA LYS A 95 -15.28 -13.64 -4.43
C LYS A 95 -16.57 -13.40 -5.18
N LEU A 96 -16.45 -12.92 -6.41
CA LEU A 96 -17.56 -12.86 -7.35
C LEU A 96 -17.54 -14.07 -8.27
N ASP A 97 -16.35 -14.49 -8.71
CA ASP A 97 -16.17 -15.67 -9.55
C ASP A 97 -14.72 -16.19 -9.49
N SER A 98 -14.54 -17.44 -9.08
CA SER A 98 -13.26 -18.17 -9.14
C SER A 98 -13.51 -19.67 -8.88
N GLY A 99 -12.47 -20.49 -8.77
CA GLY A 99 -12.59 -21.88 -8.31
C GLY A 99 -11.34 -22.72 -8.59
N SER A 100 -11.32 -23.94 -8.06
CA SER A 100 -10.20 -24.90 -8.13
C SER A 100 -9.59 -25.09 -9.53
N GLY A 101 -10.43 -25.01 -10.56
CA GLY A 101 -10.03 -25.12 -11.96
C GLY A 101 -9.55 -23.81 -12.61
N ARG A 102 -9.58 -22.67 -11.91
CA ARG A 102 -9.32 -21.34 -12.49
C ARG A 102 -8.35 -20.49 -11.68
N SER A 103 -8.18 -20.81 -10.41
CA SER A 103 -7.25 -20.18 -9.48
C SER A 103 -6.77 -21.26 -8.50
N GLY A 104 -5.54 -21.14 -8.01
CA GLY A 104 -4.96 -22.12 -7.11
C GLY A 104 -3.60 -21.70 -6.59
N VAL A 105 -3.19 -22.31 -5.48
CA VAL A 105 -1.95 -22.01 -4.76
C VAL A 105 -0.73 -22.13 -5.69
N GLY A 106 0.05 -21.06 -5.81
CA GLY A 106 1.21 -20.99 -6.70
C GLY A 106 0.87 -20.72 -8.17
N GLY A 107 -0.40 -20.41 -8.46
CA GLY A 107 -0.83 -19.88 -9.75
C GLY A 107 -0.39 -18.44 -9.97
N SER A 108 -0.75 -17.89 -11.13
CA SER A 108 -0.38 -16.52 -11.51
C SER A 108 -1.35 -15.44 -11.03
N ILE A 109 -2.38 -15.83 -10.27
CA ILE A 109 -3.47 -14.98 -9.80
C ILE A 109 -3.77 -15.32 -8.34
N ASP A 110 -3.67 -14.31 -7.48
CA ASP A 110 -3.95 -14.40 -6.04
C ASP A 110 -4.72 -13.13 -5.59
N LEU A 111 -5.97 -12.93 -6.07
CA LEU A 111 -6.79 -11.80 -5.58
C LEU A 111 -7.40 -12.13 -4.21
N LEU A 112 -7.61 -13.41 -3.94
CA LEU A 112 -8.17 -13.96 -2.72
C LEU A 112 -7.16 -14.93 -2.08
N PRO A 113 -7.17 -15.08 -0.74
CA PRO A 113 -6.46 -16.17 -0.10
C PRO A 113 -7.07 -17.52 -0.48
N HIS A 114 -6.28 -18.58 -0.32
CA HIS A 114 -6.71 -19.96 -0.57
C HIS A 114 -6.87 -20.73 0.72
N ASP A 115 -7.81 -21.66 0.72
CA ASP A 115 -8.07 -22.57 1.83
C ASP A 115 -7.01 -23.69 1.91
N SER A 116 -7.21 -24.64 2.84
CA SER A 116 -6.30 -25.78 2.99
C SER A 116 -6.32 -26.78 1.82
N ALA A 117 -7.37 -26.78 1.00
CA ALA A 117 -7.48 -27.59 -0.22
C ALA A 117 -6.84 -26.88 -1.43
N GLY A 118 -6.50 -25.61 -1.30
CA GLY A 118 -5.92 -24.77 -2.34
C GLY A 118 -6.94 -24.03 -3.19
N ASP A 119 -8.20 -24.00 -2.75
CA ASP A 119 -9.29 -23.31 -3.42
C ASP A 119 -9.40 -21.86 -2.95
N PRO A 120 -9.73 -20.90 -3.85
CA PRO A 120 -9.89 -19.51 -3.46
C PRO A 120 -11.09 -19.37 -2.49
N GLU A 121 -10.87 -18.71 -1.36
CA GLU A 121 -11.88 -18.48 -0.33
C GLU A 121 -13.06 -17.64 -0.89
N ASP A 122 -14.26 -17.81 -0.31
CA ASP A 122 -15.44 -17.03 -0.72
C ASP A 122 -15.34 -15.56 -0.30
N ASP A 123 -14.67 -15.30 0.82
CA ASP A 123 -14.38 -13.97 1.32
C ASP A 123 -13.11 -13.95 2.16
N PHE A 124 -12.56 -12.77 2.39
CA PHE A 124 -11.53 -12.58 3.40
C PHE A 124 -11.69 -11.24 4.10
N THR A 125 -11.30 -11.20 5.37
CA THR A 125 -11.24 -9.96 6.14
C THR A 125 -9.89 -9.82 6.81
N ARG A 126 -9.33 -8.61 6.80
CA ARG A 126 -8.12 -8.26 7.55
C ARG A 126 -8.27 -6.91 8.22
N VAL A 127 -7.93 -6.86 9.50
CA VAL A 127 -7.94 -5.62 10.29
C VAL A 127 -6.63 -5.48 11.04
N GLY A 128 -6.22 -4.24 11.33
CA GLY A 128 -5.02 -3.98 12.12
C GLY A 128 -4.89 -2.50 12.49
N ALA A 129 -3.95 -2.22 13.39
CA ALA A 129 -3.62 -0.87 13.84
C ALA A 129 -2.15 -0.80 14.28
N ARG A 130 -1.56 0.39 14.26
CA ARG A 130 -0.20 0.67 14.74
C ARG A 130 -0.06 2.06 15.32
#